data_AF-A0A7M1KL05-F1
#
_entry.id   AF-A0A7M1KL05-F1
#
_cell.length_a   1.000
_cell.length_b   1.000
_cell.length_c   1.000
_cell.angle_alpha   90.00
_cell.angle_beta   90.00
_cell.angle_gamma   90.00
#
_symmetry.space_group_name_H-M   'P 1'
#
loop_
_entity.id
_entity.type
_entity.pdbx_description
1 polymer ?
#
loop_
_entity_poly.entity_id
_entity_poly.type
_entity_poly.pdbx_seq_one_letter_code
_entity_poly.pdbx_strand_id
1 'polypeptide(L)'
;MSEEQRVITPFELGVCAAMKVIGTAIANLDVAGRTKVADAAKSLIEAMPADKTIIKDRSAHHLALESLISGLLPEPSQKSSD
;
A
#
# COMPACT_ATOMS: atom_id res chain seq x y z
N MET A 1 -27.42 -5.16 -13.11
CA MET A 1 -27.08 -3.76 -12.78
C MET A 1 -25.57 -3.70 -12.73
N SER A 2 -24.91 -2.89 -13.57
CA SER A 2 -23.47 -2.69 -13.44
C SER A 2 -23.25 -1.92 -12.14
N GLU A 3 -22.66 -2.56 -11.13
CA GLU A 3 -22.21 -1.85 -9.93
C GLU A 3 -21.28 -0.72 -10.39
N GLU A 4 -21.66 0.53 -10.12
CA GLU A 4 -20.81 1.68 -10.43
C GLU A 4 -19.47 1.47 -9.74
N GLN A 5 -18.40 1.43 -10.54
CA GLN A 5 -17.06 1.30 -10.02
C GLN A 5 -16.73 2.54 -9.18
N ARG A 6 -16.60 2.34 -7.88
CA ARG A 6 -16.28 3.41 -6.93
C ARG A 6 -14.88 3.92 -7.21
N VAL A 7 -14.75 5.24 -7.39
CA VAL A 7 -13.45 5.89 -7.52
C VAL A 7 -12.93 6.23 -6.12
N ILE A 8 -11.60 6.17 -5.94
CA ILE A 8 -10.97 6.63 -4.70
C ILE A 8 -11.26 8.13 -4.49
N THR A 9 -11.63 8.51 -3.27
CA THR A 9 -11.86 9.92 -2.93
C THR A 9 -10.53 10.68 -2.76
N PRO A 10 -10.53 12.02 -2.89
CA PRO A 10 -9.33 12.82 -2.63
C PRO A 10 -8.73 12.61 -1.24
N PHE A 11 -9.57 12.40 -0.22
CA PHE A 11 -9.13 12.10 1.14
C PHE A 11 -8.40 10.75 1.21
N GLU A 12 -9.00 9.70 0.65
CA GLU A 12 -8.39 8.35 0.62
C GLU A 12 -7.07 8.34 -0.17
N LEU A 13 -6.98 9.10 -1.26
CA LEU A 13 -5.73 9.30 -1.99
C LEU A 13 -4.68 9.98 -1.11
N GLY A 14 -5.07 11.02 -0.36
CA GLY A 14 -4.20 11.69 0.60
C GLY A 14 -3.67 10.76 1.68
N VAL A 15 -4.52 9.87 2.20
CA VAL A 15 -4.13 8.82 3.16
C VAL A 15 -3.11 7.87 2.53
N CYS A 16 -3.34 7.40 1.30
CA CYS A 16 -2.40 6.53 0.59
C CYS A 16 -1.03 7.22 0.41
N ALA A 17 -1.02 8.49 0.00
CA ALA A 17 0.21 9.27 -0.14
C ALA A 17 0.95 9.41 1.19
N ALA A 18 0.24 9.73 2.28
CA ALA A 18 0.82 9.84 3.62
C ALA A 18 1.43 8.50 4.09
N MET A 19 0.70 7.39 3.90
CA MET A 19 1.18 6.06 4.26
C MET A 19 2.44 5.67 3.49
N LYS A 20 2.54 6.03 2.20
CA LYS A 20 3.74 5.81 1.41
C LYS A 20 4.94 6.58 1.97
N VAL A 21 4.76 7.86 2.31
CA VAL A 21 5.81 8.69 2.93
C VAL A 21 6.27 8.10 4.26
N ILE A 22 5.33 7.65 5.10
CA ILE A 22 5.62 6.97 6.37
C ILE A 22 6.43 5.69 6.10
N GLY A 23 6.02 4.86 5.14
CA GLY A 23 6.75 3.66 4.76
C GLY A 23 8.20 3.97 4.34
N THR A 24 8.39 5.01 3.52
CA THR A 24 9.74 5.44 3.10
C THR A 24 10.58 5.96 4.27
N ALA A 25 9.99 6.67 5.23
CA ALA A 25 10.70 7.09 6.44
C ALA A 25 11.15 5.88 7.28
N ILE A 26 10.29 4.87 7.41
CA ILE A 26 10.56 3.62 8.11
C ILE A 26 11.55 2.73 7.34
N ALA A 27 11.64 2.84 6.01
CA ALA A 27 12.58 2.08 5.20
C ALA A 27 14.06 2.35 5.55
N ASN A 28 14.34 3.43 6.30
CA ASN A 28 15.65 3.74 6.88
C ASN A 28 15.99 2.88 8.12
N LEU A 29 15.03 2.10 8.65
CA LEU A 29 15.31 1.03 9.60
C LEU A 29 16.15 -0.07 8.94
N ASP A 30 16.77 -0.92 9.77
CA ASP A 30 17.44 -2.11 9.26
C ASP A 30 16.46 -3.03 8.49
N VAL A 31 17.01 -3.88 7.63
CA VAL A 31 16.22 -4.77 6.77
C VAL A 31 15.23 -5.60 7.60
N ALA A 32 15.65 -6.06 8.79
CA ALA A 32 14.80 -6.82 9.69
C ALA A 32 13.60 -6.02 10.20
N GLY A 33 13.80 -4.75 10.59
CA GLY A 33 12.74 -3.87 11.05
C GLY A 33 11.69 -3.60 9.98
N ARG A 34 12.09 -3.22 8.76
CA ARG A 34 11.13 -2.93 7.68
C ARG A 34 10.37 -4.17 7.21
N THR A 35 11.00 -5.35 7.20
CA THR A 35 10.32 -6.61 6.85
C THR A 35 9.24 -6.96 7.86
N LYS A 36 9.48 -6.80 9.17
CA LYS A 36 8.45 -7.02 10.21
C LYS A 36 7.22 -6.14 10.01
N VAL A 37 7.44 -4.86 9.68
CA VAL A 37 6.32 -3.93 9.41
C VAL A 37 5.57 -4.34 8.14
N ALA A 38 6.29 -4.73 7.08
CA ALA A 38 5.67 -5.19 5.85
C ALA A 38 4.84 -6.47 6.07
N ASP A 39 5.35 -7.43 6.85
CA ASP A 39 4.64 -8.68 7.12
C ASP A 39 3.39 -8.45 8.00
N ALA A 40 3.48 -7.58 9.00
CA ALA A 40 2.31 -7.16 9.78
C ALA A 40 1.24 -6.50 8.88
N ALA A 41 1.64 -5.64 7.95
CA ALA A 41 0.72 -5.02 6.99
C ALA A 41 0.07 -6.05 6.06
N LYS A 42 0.82 -7.05 5.58
CA LYS A 42 0.27 -8.16 4.77
C LYS A 42 -0.75 -8.99 5.54
N SER A 43 -0.45 -9.36 6.79
CA SER A 43 -1.40 -10.12 7.62
C SER A 43 -2.71 -9.36 7.87
N LEU A 44 -2.65 -8.03 7.99
CA LEU A 44 -3.85 -7.21 8.08
C LEU A 44 -4.64 -7.19 6.77
N ILE A 45 -3.98 -7.08 5.61
CA ILE A 45 -4.64 -7.17 4.29
C ILE A 45 -5.38 -8.51 4.14
N GLU A 46 -4.74 -9.63 4.54
CA GLU A 46 -5.35 -10.96 4.47
C GLU A 46 -6.56 -11.12 5.40
N ALA A 47 -6.56 -10.43 6.54
CA ALA A 47 -7.66 -10.46 7.50
C ALA A 47 -8.83 -9.51 7.14
N MET A 48 -8.60 -8.56 6.22
CA MET A 48 -9.60 -7.56 5.84
C MET A 48 -10.56 -8.08 4.75
N PRO A 49 -11.83 -7.66 4.78
CA PRO A 49 -12.76 -8.00 3.72
C PRO A 49 -12.35 -7.34 2.41
N ALA A 50 -12.32 -8.14 1.34
CA ALA A 50 -12.11 -7.63 -0.01
C ALA A 50 -13.39 -6.91 -0.51
N ASP A 51 -13.46 -5.60 -0.33
CA ASP A 51 -14.41 -4.74 -1.04
C ASP A 51 -14.03 -4.65 -2.53
N LYS A 52 -14.78 -5.27 -3.44
CA LYS A 52 -14.45 -5.30 -4.88
C LYS A 52 -14.98 -4.09 -5.65
N THR A 53 -15.53 -3.09 -4.96
CA THR A 53 -16.23 -1.96 -5.60
C THR A 53 -15.29 -0.94 -6.24
N ILE A 54 -14.00 -0.89 -5.85
CA ILE A 54 -13.09 0.20 -6.27
C ILE A 54 -12.30 -0.11 -7.55
N ILE A 55 -11.59 -1.25 -7.56
CA ILE A 55 -10.86 -1.76 -8.71
C ILE A 55 -11.07 -3.27 -8.73
N LYS A 56 -11.17 -3.87 -9.92
CA LYS A 56 -11.25 -5.32 -10.08
C LYS A 56 -10.11 -5.97 -9.28
N ASP A 57 -10.48 -6.64 -8.20
CA ASP A 57 -9.60 -7.35 -7.26
C ASP A 57 -8.86 -6.52 -6.18
N ARG A 58 -9.17 -5.23 -5.98
CA ARG A 58 -8.63 -4.44 -4.85
C ARG A 58 -9.70 -3.73 -4.04
N SER A 59 -9.49 -3.71 -2.72
CA SER A 59 -10.37 -3.07 -1.76
C SER A 59 -9.89 -1.72 -1.29
N ALA A 60 -10.83 -0.81 -1.05
CA ALA A 60 -10.59 0.49 -0.41
C ALA A 60 -9.73 0.36 0.86
N HIS A 61 -9.99 -0.72 1.59
CA HIS A 61 -9.37 -1.03 2.86
C HIS A 61 -7.91 -1.44 2.73
N HIS A 62 -7.50 -1.97 1.58
CA HIS A 62 -6.14 -2.44 1.35
C HIS A 62 -5.21 -1.32 0.85
N LEU A 63 -5.75 -0.30 0.16
CA LEU A 63 -4.94 0.72 -0.54
C LEU A 63 -3.94 1.45 0.37
N ALA A 64 -4.33 1.77 1.61
CA ALA A 64 -3.45 2.43 2.57
C ALA A 64 -2.29 1.52 3.01
N LEU A 65 -2.56 0.23 3.25
CA LEU A 65 -1.56 -0.76 3.65
C LEU A 65 -0.65 -1.14 2.48
N GLU A 66 -1.19 -1.27 1.27
CA GLU A 66 -0.41 -1.45 0.04
C GLU A 66 0.54 -0.26 -0.20
N SER A 67 0.07 0.97 0.04
CA SER A 67 0.88 2.18 -0.08
C SER A 67 2.02 2.22 0.94
N LEU A 68 1.74 1.81 2.18
CA LEU A 68 2.75 1.63 3.22
C LEU A 68 3.83 0.63 2.77
N ILE A 69 3.42 -0.55 2.31
CA ILE A 69 4.35 -1.61 1.84
C ILE A 69 5.21 -1.10 0.69
N SER A 70 4.62 -0.37 -0.27
CA SER A 70 5.37 0.25 -1.38
C SER A 70 6.41 1.26 -0.89
N GLY A 71 6.14 1.98 0.20
CA GLY A 71 7.10 2.89 0.82
C GLY A 71 8.22 2.15 1.57
N LEU A 72 7.91 1.04 2.25
CA LEU A 72 8.86 0.22 3.02
C LEU A 72 9.85 -0.55 2.13
N LEU A 73 9.35 -1.03 0.99
CA LEU A 73 10.07 -1.85 0.03
C LEU A 73 10.08 -1.14 -1.32
N PRO A 74 10.76 0.01 -1.44
CA PRO A 74 10.86 0.69 -2.72
C PRO A 74 11.52 -0.27 -3.70
N GLU A 75 10.97 -0.38 -4.92
CA GLU A 75 11.60 -1.18 -5.96
C GLU A 75 13.08 -0.76 -6.07
N PRO A 76 14.00 -1.73 -6.16
CA PRO A 76 15.39 -1.39 -6.40
C PRO A 76 15.42 -0.53 -7.66
N SER A 77 15.89 0.71 -7.52
CA SER A 77 16.11 1.60 -8.65
C SER A 77 16.79 0.78 -9.73
N GLN A 78 16.15 0.65 -10.89
CA GLN A 78 16.83 0.24 -12.10
C GLN A 78 17.93 1.28 -12.29
N LYS A 79 19.12 0.98 -11.76
CA LYS A 79 20.30 1.77 -11.98
C LYS A 79 20.46 1.77 -13.50
N SER A 80 20.22 2.92 -14.13
CA SER A 80 20.46 3.10 -15.55
C SER A 80 21.87 2.61 -15.81
N SER A 81 21.99 1.58 -16.63
CA SER A 81 23.27 1.10 -17.14
C SER A 81 23.79 2.15 -18.11
N ASP A 82 24.43 3.19 -17.59
CA ASP A 82 25.29 4.10 -18.35
C ASP A 82 26.76 3.77 -18.07
#